data_AF-A0A959FCW2-F1
#
_entry.id   AF-A0A959FCW2-F1
#
_cell.length_a   1.000
_cell.length_b   1.000
_cell.length_c   1.000
_cell.angle_alpha   90.00
_cell.angle_beta   90.00
_cell.angle_gamma   90.00
#
_symmetry.space_group_name_H-M   'P 1'
#
loop_
_entity.id
_entity.type
_entity.pdbx_description
1 polymer ?
#
loop_
_entity_poly.entity_id
_entity_poly.type
_entity_poly.pdbx_seq_one_letter_code
_entity_poly.pdbx_strand_id
1 'polypeptide(L)'
;KDFLNEENKAEIQSVLNELIQRHQYLGHSMETSWCLWICKSLEIKVRSSHLKFILGSDDVISKLLALDILSNNLHAGRKPGLTDLKKELSAVDFFNDSWLLIYEAFIQGWIIPRSRTARDQNEFMNILRRQNVSFYNTDLQLDVTPLLTKRKKIEELKVEKRKMNPDDLKKLIKKEQQQLKDSLQKEVTKLKFNTGLSRAI
;
A
#
# COMPACT_ATOMS: atom_id res chain seq x y z
N LYS A 1 15.82 18.97 6.10
CA LYS A 1 16.34 17.84 5.30
C LYS A 1 15.17 16.92 5.03
N ASP A 2 14.69 16.87 3.79
CA ASP A 2 13.67 15.91 3.38
C ASP A 2 14.21 14.50 3.61
N PHE A 3 13.46 13.69 4.33
CA PHE A 3 13.87 12.36 4.76
C PHE A 3 13.92 11.35 3.60
N LEU A 4 13.22 11.65 2.51
CA LEU A 4 13.23 10.92 1.25
C LEU A 4 14.09 11.66 0.22
N ASN A 5 15.36 11.93 0.57
CA ASN A 5 16.34 12.36 -0.42
C ASN A 5 16.68 11.18 -1.35
N GLU A 6 17.28 11.49 -2.50
CA GLU A 6 17.59 10.48 -3.51
C GLU A 6 18.59 9.42 -3.00
N GLU A 7 19.48 9.79 -2.08
CA GLU A 7 20.43 8.86 -1.45
C GLU A 7 19.72 7.81 -0.58
N ASN A 8 18.81 8.22 0.31
CA ASN A 8 18.04 7.29 1.14
C ASN A 8 17.12 6.41 0.27
N LYS A 9 16.55 6.96 -0.81
CA LYS A 9 15.77 6.15 -1.76
C LYS A 9 16.61 5.06 -2.42
N ALA A 10 17.88 5.34 -2.74
CA ALA A 10 18.79 4.35 -3.32
C ALA A 10 19.11 3.22 -2.33
N GLU A 11 19.33 3.55 -1.05
CA GLU A 11 19.52 2.54 0.00
C GLU A 11 18.27 1.67 0.18
N ILE A 12 17.09 2.30 0.30
CA ILE A 12 15.80 1.60 0.38
C ILE A 12 15.61 0.69 -0.83
N GLN A 13 15.91 1.19 -2.04
CA GLN A 13 15.84 0.41 -3.26
C GLN A 13 16.76 -0.81 -3.22
N SER A 14 17.96 -0.70 -2.68
CA SER A 14 18.88 -1.83 -2.54
C SER A 14 18.29 -2.91 -1.63
N VAL A 15 17.81 -2.51 -0.46
CA VAL A 15 17.19 -3.43 0.51
C VAL A 15 15.94 -4.10 -0.06
N LEU A 16 15.05 -3.32 -0.68
CA LEU A 16 13.82 -3.87 -1.29
C LEU A 16 14.14 -4.84 -2.42
N ASN A 17 15.18 -4.58 -3.23
CA ASN A 17 15.60 -5.50 -4.27
C ASN A 17 16.09 -6.84 -3.69
N GLU A 18 16.87 -6.82 -2.60
CA GLU A 18 17.33 -8.04 -1.93
C GLU A 18 16.17 -8.82 -1.31
N LEU A 19 15.22 -8.12 -0.66
CA LEU A 19 14.03 -8.74 -0.08
C LEU A 19 13.16 -9.40 -1.15
N ILE A 20 12.88 -8.69 -2.24
CA ILE A 20 12.13 -9.26 -3.38
C ILE A 20 12.85 -10.50 -3.88
N GLN A 21 14.15 -10.43 -4.15
CA GLN A 21 14.91 -11.57 -4.66
C GLN A 21 14.85 -12.79 -3.70
N ARG A 22 15.00 -12.56 -2.39
CA ARG A 22 15.00 -13.63 -1.37
C ARG A 22 13.63 -14.27 -1.20
N HIS A 23 12.59 -13.46 -1.01
CA HIS A 23 11.24 -13.94 -0.69
C HIS A 23 10.53 -14.53 -1.90
N GLN A 24 10.87 -14.05 -3.08
CA GLN A 24 10.37 -14.60 -4.34
C GLN A 24 10.82 -16.04 -4.58
N TYR A 25 12.05 -16.40 -4.20
CA TYR A 25 12.53 -17.79 -4.29
C TYR A 25 11.82 -18.72 -3.30
N LEU A 26 11.39 -18.20 -2.15
CA LEU A 26 10.72 -18.96 -1.09
C LEU A 26 9.21 -19.09 -1.31
N GLY A 27 8.64 -18.42 -2.32
CA GLY A 27 7.19 -18.40 -2.55
C GLY A 27 6.41 -17.54 -1.54
N HIS A 28 7.10 -16.62 -0.86
CA HIS A 28 6.51 -15.71 0.12
C HIS A 28 5.84 -14.53 -0.59
N SER A 29 4.60 -14.74 -1.01
CA SER A 29 3.79 -13.79 -1.80
C SER A 29 3.53 -12.48 -1.06
N MET A 30 3.23 -12.56 0.24
CA MET A 30 2.89 -11.37 1.04
C MET A 30 4.07 -10.41 1.16
N GLU A 31 5.25 -10.89 1.51
CA GLU A 31 6.46 -10.07 1.65
C GLU A 31 6.86 -9.45 0.31
N THR A 32 6.71 -10.19 -0.79
CA THR A 32 6.96 -9.68 -2.14
C THR A 32 5.97 -8.56 -2.47
N SER A 33 4.68 -8.75 -2.18
CA SER A 33 3.64 -7.75 -2.42
C SER A 33 3.87 -6.46 -1.62
N TRP A 34 4.24 -6.56 -0.34
CA TRP A 34 4.57 -5.40 0.49
C TRP A 34 5.77 -4.63 -0.07
N CYS A 35 6.82 -5.34 -0.52
CA CYS A 35 7.98 -4.71 -1.13
C CYS A 35 7.61 -3.93 -2.40
N LEU A 36 6.77 -4.52 -3.26
CA LEU A 36 6.28 -3.85 -4.48
C LEU A 36 5.40 -2.64 -4.16
N TRP A 37 4.52 -2.75 -3.16
CA TRP A 37 3.67 -1.63 -2.75
C TRP A 37 4.49 -0.47 -2.18
N ILE A 38 5.52 -0.74 -1.37
CA ILE A 38 6.46 0.29 -0.90
C ILE A 38 7.21 0.92 -2.07
N CYS A 39 7.69 0.12 -3.03
CA CYS A 39 8.34 0.65 -4.23
C CYS A 39 7.42 1.64 -4.96
N LYS A 40 6.14 1.27 -5.15
CA LYS A 40 5.16 2.14 -5.80
C LYS A 40 4.90 3.41 -4.99
N SER A 41 4.63 3.28 -3.69
CA SER A 41 4.32 4.41 -2.80
C SER A 41 5.46 5.42 -2.69
N LEU A 42 6.71 4.97 -2.84
CA LEU A 42 7.90 5.84 -2.79
C LEU A 42 8.44 6.20 -4.19
N GLU A 43 7.74 5.82 -5.26
CA GLU A 43 8.13 6.02 -6.65
C GLU A 43 9.53 5.46 -6.99
N ILE A 44 9.91 4.36 -6.32
CA ILE A 44 11.18 3.67 -6.53
C ILE A 44 11.05 2.70 -7.70
N LYS A 45 11.99 2.80 -8.65
CA LYS A 45 12.01 1.93 -9.83
C LYS A 45 12.39 0.50 -9.46
N VAL A 46 11.59 -0.48 -9.90
CA VAL A 46 11.86 -1.91 -9.68
C VAL A 46 12.65 -2.50 -10.85
N ARG A 47 13.64 -3.34 -10.59
CA ARG A 47 14.42 -4.01 -11.65
C ARG A 47 13.52 -4.89 -12.51
N SER A 48 13.66 -4.76 -13.83
CA SER A 48 12.85 -5.53 -14.79
C SER A 48 13.04 -7.05 -14.68
N SER A 49 14.18 -7.52 -14.16
CA SER A 49 14.42 -8.94 -13.86
C SER A 49 13.45 -9.47 -12.80
N HIS A 50 13.24 -8.72 -11.71
CA HIS A 50 12.32 -9.08 -10.63
C HIS A 50 10.89 -9.10 -11.16
N LEU A 51 10.49 -8.05 -11.88
CA LEU A 51 9.16 -7.97 -12.48
C LEU A 51 8.88 -9.13 -13.44
N LYS A 52 9.85 -9.50 -14.29
CA LYS A 52 9.71 -10.66 -15.19
C LYS A 52 9.46 -11.96 -14.42
N PHE A 53 10.18 -12.16 -13.32
CA PHE A 53 9.99 -13.35 -12.50
C PHE A 53 8.64 -13.31 -11.78
N ILE A 54 8.22 -12.17 -11.24
CA ILE A 54 6.93 -12.02 -10.54
C ILE A 54 5.78 -12.32 -11.52
N LEU A 55 5.87 -11.81 -12.74
CA LEU A 55 4.87 -12.06 -13.77
C LEU A 55 4.76 -13.54 -14.18
N GLY A 56 5.80 -14.34 -13.92
CA GLY A 56 5.82 -15.77 -14.17
C GLY A 56 5.60 -16.66 -12.95
N SER A 57 5.36 -16.09 -11.76
CA SER A 57 5.00 -16.88 -10.57
C SER A 57 3.51 -17.26 -10.58
N ASP A 58 3.01 -17.92 -9.53
CA ASP A 58 1.56 -18.17 -9.36
C ASP A 58 0.88 -17.14 -8.44
N ASP A 59 1.60 -16.10 -8.02
CA ASP A 59 1.10 -15.11 -7.06
C ASP A 59 0.28 -14.00 -7.74
N VAL A 60 -1.04 -14.11 -7.62
CA VAL A 60 -2.03 -13.19 -8.15
C VAL A 60 -1.80 -11.74 -7.67
N ILE A 61 -1.51 -11.54 -6.39
CA ILE A 61 -1.39 -10.19 -5.81
C ILE A 61 -0.10 -9.51 -6.25
N SER A 62 1.03 -10.22 -6.21
CA SER A 62 2.28 -9.65 -6.71
C SER A 62 2.25 -9.41 -8.23
N LYS A 63 1.55 -10.27 -9.01
CA LYS A 63 1.31 -10.02 -10.44
C LYS A 63 0.53 -8.72 -10.67
N LEU A 64 -0.53 -8.47 -9.90
CA LEU A 64 -1.31 -7.23 -9.98
C LEU A 64 -0.45 -6.00 -9.72
N LEU A 65 0.32 -6.02 -8.63
CA LEU A 65 1.24 -4.92 -8.29
C LEU A 65 2.32 -4.74 -9.35
N ALA A 66 2.84 -5.83 -9.93
CA ALA A 66 3.82 -5.76 -11.00
C ALA A 66 3.23 -5.12 -12.27
N LEU A 67 1.99 -5.46 -12.65
CA LEU A 67 1.31 -4.82 -13.79
C LEU A 67 1.09 -3.33 -13.56
N ASP A 68 0.67 -2.97 -12.35
CA ASP A 68 0.48 -1.59 -11.95
C ASP A 68 1.79 -0.78 -12.00
N ILE A 69 2.90 -1.33 -11.49
CA ILE A 69 4.25 -0.74 -11.61
C ILE A 69 4.64 -0.55 -13.08
N LEU A 70 4.33 -1.52 -13.94
CA LEU A 70 4.60 -1.43 -15.38
C LEU A 70 3.72 -0.41 -16.11
N SER A 71 2.50 -0.19 -15.63
CA SER A 71 1.59 0.83 -16.16
C SER A 71 2.07 2.24 -15.79
N ASN A 72 2.62 2.41 -14.59
CA ASN A 72 3.19 3.67 -14.09
C ASN A 72 4.64 3.93 -14.54
N ASN A 73 5.21 3.08 -15.40
CA ASN A 73 6.60 3.17 -15.86
C ASN A 73 7.65 3.16 -14.73
N LEU A 74 7.33 2.59 -13.56
CA LEU A 74 8.22 2.47 -12.40
C LEU A 74 9.15 1.24 -12.51
N HIS A 75 9.64 0.95 -13.71
CA HIS A 75 10.58 -0.15 -13.96
C HIS A 75 11.95 0.39 -14.37
N ALA A 76 13.00 -0.29 -13.94
CA ALA A 76 14.38 -0.03 -14.35
C ALA A 76 14.80 -1.01 -15.45
N GLY A 77 15.30 -0.47 -16.55
CA GLY A 77 15.73 -1.25 -17.72
C GLY A 77 14.61 -1.48 -18.75
N ARG A 78 14.73 -2.55 -19.53
CA ARG A 78 13.76 -2.87 -20.59
C ARG A 78 12.47 -3.45 -20.00
N LYS A 79 11.33 -2.85 -20.37
CA LYS A 79 9.99 -3.33 -20.01
C LYS A 79 9.85 -4.86 -20.26
N PRO A 80 9.50 -5.65 -19.22
CA PRO A 80 9.17 -7.05 -19.37
C PRO A 80 8.05 -7.27 -20.40
N GLY A 81 8.19 -8.32 -21.21
CA GLY A 81 7.13 -8.74 -22.12
C GLY A 81 5.97 -9.38 -21.35
N LEU A 82 4.74 -9.05 -21.73
CA LEU A 82 3.52 -9.61 -21.13
C LEU A 82 2.96 -10.79 -21.96
N THR A 83 3.73 -11.35 -22.90
CA THR A 83 3.23 -12.34 -23.85
C THR A 83 2.78 -13.62 -23.18
N ASP A 84 3.56 -14.11 -22.20
CA ASP A 84 3.25 -15.38 -21.51
C ASP A 84 2.08 -15.20 -20.56
N LEU A 85 2.05 -14.09 -19.80
CA LEU A 85 0.89 -13.72 -18.99
C LEU A 85 -0.38 -13.56 -19.86
N LYS A 86 -0.27 -12.97 -21.05
CA LYS A 86 -1.43 -12.88 -21.97
C LYS A 86 -1.92 -14.26 -22.42
N LYS A 87 -1.03 -15.23 -22.61
CA LYS A 87 -1.43 -16.61 -22.95
C LYS A 87 -2.12 -17.26 -21.77
N GLU A 88 -1.54 -17.15 -20.57
CA GLU A 88 -2.12 -17.63 -19.31
C GLU A 88 -3.53 -17.07 -19.13
N LEU A 89 -3.70 -15.75 -19.18
CA LEU A 89 -5.01 -15.11 -18.99
C LEU A 89 -5.99 -15.37 -20.14
N SER A 90 -5.52 -15.72 -21.34
CA SER A 90 -6.39 -16.06 -22.49
C SER A 90 -6.84 -17.52 -22.52
N ALA A 91 -6.11 -18.39 -21.84
CA ALA A 91 -6.37 -19.84 -21.82
C ALA A 91 -7.23 -20.26 -20.62
N VAL A 92 -7.47 -19.35 -19.67
CA VAL A 92 -7.95 -19.71 -18.34
C VAL A 92 -9.45 -19.45 -18.19
N ASP A 93 -10.10 -20.51 -17.73
CA ASP A 93 -11.45 -20.55 -17.19
C ASP A 93 -11.61 -19.49 -16.10
N PHE A 94 -12.62 -18.62 -16.19
CA PHE A 94 -12.86 -17.55 -15.22
C PHE A 94 -13.16 -18.05 -13.80
N PHE A 95 -13.25 -19.37 -13.61
CA PHE A 95 -13.43 -20.05 -12.33
C PHE A 95 -12.12 -20.47 -11.67
N ASN A 96 -10.96 -20.18 -12.26
CA ASN A 96 -9.66 -20.42 -11.63
C ASN A 96 -9.30 -19.32 -10.62
N ASP A 97 -8.36 -19.60 -9.73
CA ASP A 97 -7.89 -18.72 -8.65
C ASP A 97 -7.32 -17.37 -9.15
N SER A 98 -6.97 -17.29 -10.44
CA SER A 98 -6.47 -16.09 -11.10
C SER A 98 -7.55 -15.14 -11.65
N TRP A 99 -8.84 -15.41 -11.38
CA TRP A 99 -9.95 -14.59 -11.89
C TRP A 99 -9.81 -13.11 -11.53
N LEU A 100 -9.31 -12.81 -10.32
CA LEU A 100 -9.11 -11.44 -9.84
C LEU A 100 -8.08 -10.69 -10.70
N LEU A 101 -6.97 -11.35 -11.04
CA LEU A 101 -5.95 -10.79 -11.92
C LEU A 101 -6.49 -10.51 -13.31
N ILE A 102 -7.27 -11.44 -13.88
CA ILE A 102 -7.90 -11.27 -15.19
C ILE A 102 -8.85 -10.06 -15.16
N TYR A 103 -9.72 -10.00 -14.15
CA TYR A 103 -10.72 -8.95 -14.01
C TYR A 103 -10.07 -7.57 -13.87
N GLU A 104 -9.15 -7.40 -12.92
CA GLU A 104 -8.48 -6.12 -12.67
C GLU A 104 -7.60 -5.70 -13.84
N ALA A 105 -6.81 -6.61 -14.42
CA ALA A 105 -5.97 -6.28 -15.58
C ALA A 105 -6.81 -5.82 -16.78
N PHE A 106 -8.06 -6.29 -16.87
CA PHE A 106 -9.03 -5.86 -17.87
C PHE A 106 -9.65 -4.50 -17.53
N ILE A 107 -10.16 -4.32 -16.30
CA ILE A 107 -10.77 -3.06 -15.83
C ILE A 107 -9.78 -1.89 -15.94
N GLN A 108 -8.54 -2.11 -15.51
CA GLN A 108 -7.47 -1.11 -15.54
C GLN A 108 -6.85 -0.92 -16.94
N GLY A 109 -7.23 -1.75 -17.92
CA GLY A 109 -6.72 -1.68 -19.29
C GLY A 109 -5.25 -2.09 -19.44
N TRP A 110 -4.66 -2.73 -18.45
CA TRP A 110 -3.27 -3.20 -18.50
C TRP A 110 -3.07 -4.31 -19.54
N ILE A 111 -4.09 -5.16 -19.71
CA ILE A 111 -4.06 -6.28 -20.65
C ILE A 111 -5.34 -6.29 -21.47
N ILE A 112 -5.17 -6.20 -22.80
CA ILE A 112 -6.26 -6.35 -23.76
C ILE A 112 -6.30 -7.81 -24.23
N PRO A 113 -7.37 -8.58 -23.94
CA PRO A 113 -7.53 -9.93 -24.45
C PRO A 113 -7.57 -9.93 -25.99
N ARG A 114 -6.98 -10.96 -26.61
CA ARG A 114 -7.03 -11.09 -28.08
C ARG A 114 -8.40 -11.51 -28.59
N SER A 115 -9.19 -12.26 -27.81
CA SER A 115 -10.54 -12.67 -28.22
C SER A 115 -11.60 -11.78 -27.58
N ARG A 116 -12.55 -11.33 -28.41
CA ARG A 116 -13.76 -10.62 -27.96
C ARG A 116 -14.64 -11.51 -27.07
N THR A 117 -14.51 -12.83 -27.22
CA THR A 117 -15.34 -13.84 -26.53
C THR A 117 -15.04 -13.93 -25.04
N ALA A 118 -13.78 -13.87 -24.59
CA ALA A 118 -13.48 -13.88 -23.16
C ALA A 118 -14.09 -12.68 -22.41
N ARG A 119 -14.23 -11.54 -23.08
CA ARG A 119 -14.79 -10.29 -22.52
C ARG A 119 -16.25 -10.40 -22.11
N ASP A 120 -17.04 -11.16 -22.88
CA ASP A 120 -18.50 -11.13 -22.84
C ASP A 120 -19.13 -12.46 -22.37
N GLN A 121 -18.33 -13.53 -22.24
CA GLN A 121 -18.82 -14.88 -21.91
C GLN A 121 -19.19 -15.09 -20.44
N ASN A 122 -18.67 -14.28 -19.50
CA ASN A 122 -18.96 -14.47 -18.08
C ASN A 122 -19.94 -13.41 -17.55
N GLU A 123 -21.16 -13.84 -17.24
CA GLU A 123 -22.23 -12.97 -16.70
C GLU A 123 -21.83 -12.31 -15.37
N PHE A 124 -21.11 -12.99 -14.48
CA PHE A 124 -20.69 -12.42 -13.20
C PHE A 124 -19.74 -11.25 -13.39
N MET A 125 -18.74 -11.40 -14.28
CA MET A 125 -17.81 -10.31 -14.61
C MET A 125 -18.53 -9.13 -15.26
N ASN A 126 -19.55 -9.41 -16.09
CA ASN A 126 -20.39 -8.38 -16.69
C ASN A 126 -21.22 -7.62 -15.65
N ILE A 127 -21.74 -8.30 -14.62
CA ILE A 127 -22.46 -7.65 -13.51
C ILE A 127 -21.52 -6.72 -12.75
N LEU A 128 -20.34 -7.21 -12.34
CA LEU A 128 -19.34 -6.41 -11.62
C LEU A 128 -18.91 -5.17 -12.42
N ARG A 129 -18.67 -5.35 -13.72
CA ARG A 129 -18.34 -4.26 -14.65
C ARG A 129 -19.44 -3.22 -14.75
N ARG A 130 -20.71 -3.64 -14.91
CA ARG A 130 -21.86 -2.71 -15.00
C ARG A 130 -22.03 -1.91 -13.72
N GLN A 131 -21.65 -2.47 -12.57
CA GLN A 131 -21.66 -1.79 -11.28
C GLN A 131 -20.37 -1.00 -11.00
N ASN A 132 -19.43 -0.93 -11.94
CA ASN A 132 -18.12 -0.28 -11.79
C ASN A 132 -17.34 -0.76 -10.54
N VAL A 133 -17.42 -2.06 -10.24
CA VAL A 133 -16.68 -2.63 -9.10
C VAL A 133 -15.21 -2.77 -9.48
N SER A 134 -14.32 -2.25 -8.64
CA SER A 134 -12.87 -2.43 -8.70
C SER A 134 -12.39 -2.88 -7.33
N PHE A 135 -11.60 -3.95 -7.28
CA PHE A 135 -10.98 -4.48 -6.06
C PHE A 135 -9.60 -3.88 -5.82
N TYR A 136 -8.94 -3.43 -6.88
CA TYR A 136 -7.65 -2.74 -6.78
C TYR A 136 -7.84 -1.25 -6.99
N ASN A 137 -7.22 -0.45 -6.12
CA ASN A 137 -7.18 1.00 -6.23
C ASN A 137 -5.73 1.43 -6.50
N THR A 138 -5.47 1.92 -7.70
CA THR A 138 -4.14 2.40 -8.12
C THR A 138 -3.69 3.62 -7.34
N ASP A 139 -4.62 4.42 -6.81
CA ASP A 139 -4.29 5.71 -6.21
C ASP A 139 -4.07 5.60 -4.70
N LEU A 140 -4.41 4.45 -4.11
CA LEU A 140 -4.24 4.20 -2.68
C LEU A 140 -2.78 3.86 -2.35
N GLN A 141 -2.01 4.88 -1.97
CA GLN A 141 -0.60 4.78 -1.59
C GLN A 141 -0.36 5.19 -0.13
N LEU A 142 0.83 4.87 0.39
CA LEU A 142 1.23 5.25 1.74
C LEU A 142 1.32 6.77 1.90
N ASP A 143 0.45 7.34 2.71
CA ASP A 143 0.57 8.74 3.13
C ASP A 143 1.59 8.87 4.28
N VAL A 144 2.76 9.42 3.95
CA VAL A 144 3.85 9.65 4.92
C VAL A 144 3.74 11.01 5.64
N THR A 145 2.81 11.88 5.24
CA THR A 145 2.68 13.24 5.81
C THR A 145 2.35 13.28 7.32
N PRO A 146 1.54 12.36 7.89
CA PRO A 146 1.23 12.39 9.33
C PRO A 146 2.46 12.11 10.19
N LEU A 147 3.35 11.24 9.72
CA LEU A 147 4.59 10.86 10.43
C LEU A 147 5.58 12.02 10.49
N LEU A 148 5.71 12.76 9.38
CA LEU A 148 6.57 13.94 9.30
C LEU A 148 6.09 15.05 10.24
N THR A 149 4.78 15.25 10.33
CA THR A 149 4.16 16.27 11.19
C THR A 149 4.36 15.96 12.67
N LYS A 150 4.14 14.70 13.07
CA LYS A 150 4.36 14.25 14.45
C LYS A 150 5.82 14.42 14.88
N ARG A 151 6.77 14.12 13.99
CA ARG A 151 8.20 14.27 14.27
C ARG A 151 8.63 15.73 14.40
N LYS A 152 8.19 16.62 13.51
CA LYS A 152 8.48 18.06 13.62
C LYS A 152 8.02 18.61 14.96
N LYS A 153 6.78 18.27 15.36
CA LYS A 153 6.24 18.66 16.66
C LYS A 153 7.07 18.13 17.82
N ILE A 154 7.59 16.90 17.75
CA ILE A 154 8.49 16.33 18.78
C ILE A 154 9.83 17.08 18.84
N GLU A 155 10.42 17.43 17.70
CA GLU A 155 11.69 18.18 17.67
C GLU A 155 11.52 19.62 18.16
N GLU A 156 10.43 20.29 17.79
CA GLU A 156 10.04 21.60 18.33
C GLU A 156 9.86 21.54 19.86
N LEU A 157 9.14 20.53 20.35
CA LEU A 157 8.98 20.31 21.79
C LEU A 157 10.31 20.03 22.50
N LYS A 158 11.25 19.30 21.89
CA LYS A 158 12.58 19.06 22.49
C LYS A 158 13.41 20.35 22.55
N VAL A 159 13.34 21.19 21.52
CA VAL A 159 14.03 22.48 21.49
C VAL A 159 13.44 23.44 22.53
N GLU A 160 12.12 23.51 22.63
CA GLU A 160 11.40 24.30 23.63
C GLU A 160 11.79 23.87 25.06
N LYS A 161 11.81 22.55 25.31
CA LYS A 161 12.21 21.98 26.61
C LYS A 161 13.66 22.27 27.01
N ARG A 162 14.57 22.43 26.03
CA ARG A 162 15.98 22.77 26.29
C ARG A 162 16.18 24.25 26.62
N LYS A 163 15.27 25.13 26.17
CA LYS A 163 15.32 26.57 26.43
C LYS A 163 14.58 26.97 27.72
N MET A 164 13.70 26.12 28.21
CA MET A 164 12.81 26.41 29.34
C MET A 164 13.45 25.97 30.69
N ASN A 165 13.26 26.78 31.73
CA ASN A 165 13.79 26.50 33.07
C ASN A 165 13.12 25.23 33.67
N PRO A 166 13.80 24.39 34.47
CA PRO A 166 13.27 23.10 34.94
C PRO A 166 11.96 23.20 35.73
N ASP A 167 11.75 24.29 36.45
CA ASP A 167 10.54 24.51 37.24
C ASP A 167 9.33 24.91 36.40
N ASP A 168 9.55 25.68 35.33
CA ASP A 168 8.51 26.03 34.36
C ASP A 168 8.11 24.80 33.54
N LEU A 169 9.09 23.96 33.20
CA LEU A 169 8.85 22.68 32.54
C LEU A 169 8.00 21.73 33.39
N LYS A 170 8.26 21.64 34.70
CA LYS A 170 7.44 20.85 35.64
C LYS A 170 5.99 21.36 35.70
N LYS A 171 5.79 22.68 35.72
CA LYS A 171 4.45 23.29 35.69
C LYS A 171 3.72 23.00 34.37
N LEU A 172 4.41 23.10 33.24
CA LEU A 172 3.83 22.85 31.91
C LEU A 172 3.39 21.39 31.75
N ILE A 173 4.26 20.43 32.15
CA ILE A 173 3.95 18.99 32.10
C ILE A 173 2.74 18.67 32.98
N LYS A 174 2.67 19.25 34.19
CA LYS A 174 1.54 19.04 35.10
C LYS A 174 0.23 19.59 34.52
N LYS A 175 0.29 20.71 33.80
CA LYS A 175 -0.86 21.32 33.10
C LYS A 175 -1.33 20.47 31.91
N GLU A 176 -0.42 20.00 31.06
CA GLU A 176 -0.78 19.13 29.92
C GLU A 176 -1.34 17.78 30.39
N GLN A 177 -0.76 17.18 31.43
CA GLN A 177 -1.29 15.93 32.01
C GLN A 177 -2.71 16.10 32.57
N GLN A 178 -3.01 17.27 33.16
CA GLN A 178 -4.36 17.58 33.62
C GLN A 178 -5.33 17.74 32.44
N GLN A 179 -4.94 18.47 31.39
CA GLN A 179 -5.77 18.63 30.19
C GLN A 179 -6.06 17.30 29.48
N LEU A 180 -5.07 16.40 29.41
CA LEU A 180 -5.25 15.08 28.81
C LEU A 180 -6.21 14.22 29.63
N LYS A 181 -6.11 14.25 30.96
CA LYS A 181 -7.06 13.58 31.87
C LYS A 181 -8.47 14.13 31.69
N ASP A 182 -8.63 15.44 31.62
CA ASP A 182 -9.94 16.08 31.45
C ASP A 182 -10.57 15.75 30.08
N SER A 183 -9.75 15.68 29.02
CA SER A 183 -10.21 15.28 27.68
C SER A 183 -10.63 13.81 27.63
N LEU A 184 -9.84 12.91 28.23
CA LEU A 184 -10.18 11.48 28.34
C LEU A 184 -11.45 11.28 29.18
N GLN A 185 -11.61 12.02 30.27
CA GLN A 185 -12.81 11.94 31.11
C GLN A 185 -14.06 12.37 30.34
N LYS A 186 -13.96 13.41 29.50
CA LYS A 186 -15.05 13.85 28.61
C LYS A 186 -15.36 12.81 27.55
N GLU A 187 -14.36 12.20 26.92
CA GLU A 187 -14.53 11.14 25.92
C GLU A 187 -15.23 9.91 26.54
N VAL A 188 -14.77 9.46 27.72
CA VAL A 188 -15.36 8.35 28.47
C VAL A 188 -16.79 8.65 28.88
N THR A 189 -17.07 9.88 29.33
CA THR A 189 -18.42 10.31 29.68
C THR A 189 -19.33 10.29 28.46
N LYS A 190 -18.87 10.82 27.32
CA LYS A 190 -19.60 10.81 26.04
C LYS A 190 -19.89 9.39 25.54
N LEU A 191 -18.92 8.48 25.69
CA LEU A 191 -19.10 7.05 25.35
C LEU A 191 -20.11 6.36 26.27
N LYS A 192 -20.12 6.66 27.57
CA LYS A 192 -21.13 6.16 28.52
C LYS A 192 -22.55 6.64 28.18
N PHE A 193 -22.70 7.89 27.73
CA PHE A 193 -23.99 8.43 27.27
C PHE A 193 -24.48 7.82 25.95
N ASN A 194 -23.59 7.55 24.99
CA ASN A 194 -23.96 6.98 23.69
C ASN A 194 -24.20 5.47 23.68
N THR A 195 -23.68 4.73 24.68
CA THR A 195 -23.79 3.25 24.73
C THR A 195 -24.90 2.75 25.66
N GLY A 196 -25.71 3.63 26.25
CA GLY A 196 -26.80 3.22 27.15
C GLY A 196 -26.33 2.52 28.43
N LEU A 197 -25.06 2.62 28.80
CA LEU A 197 -24.48 2.01 30.01
C LEU A 197 -24.87 2.72 31.32
N SER A 198 -25.91 3.57 31.29
CA SER A 198 -26.41 4.26 32.49
C SER A 198 -27.59 3.53 33.18
N ARG A 199 -27.86 2.28 32.82
CA ARG A 199 -28.75 1.36 33.58
C ARG A 199 -28.06 0.04 33.87
N ALA A 200 -27.05 0.06 34.75
CA ALA A 200 -26.77 -1.02 35.69
C ALA A 200 -25.57 -0.62 36.58
N ILE A 201 -25.89 -0.34 37.85
CA ILE A 201 -25.02 -0.33 39.04
C ILE A 201 -24.11 0.90 39.19
#